data_AF-A0A225UK05-F1
#
_entry.id   AF-A0A225UK05-F1
#
_cell.length_a   1.000
_cell.length_b   1.000
_cell.length_c   1.000
_cell.angle_alpha   90.00
_cell.angle_beta   90.00
_cell.angle_gamma   90.00
#
_symmetry.space_group_name_H-M   'P 1'
#
loop_
_entity.id
_entity.type
_entity.pdbx_description
1 polymer ?
#
loop_
_entity_poly.entity_id
_entity_poly.type
_entity_poly.pdbx_seq_one_letter_code
_entity_poly.pdbx_strand_id
1 'polypeptide(L)'
;MWERIRPHGICTALTEVGLLLSDTTAAPAHSPPSLNKPLQRVLSAYIRRTQVSLSRFVELLRGHAQVIAILTPSSLLRVLGHLCRSQHYQRPKVVYPTNHKSAADRYAVLVRNIRKEQDRWRCLVVDLDILEIWPEVHVSPFGVVDKGDADPQTSGRTIHDLSFSTGRSINDFTDTDNICTSTFENCDIIVREILRQKPEMLPLPYGTERAHLFGERLEKDNALVINTAAAFRWSGSRATYGVI
;
A
#
# COMPACT_ATOMS: atom_id res chain seq x y z
N MET A 1 -10.97 -5.66 -16.83
CA MET A 1 -9.93 -5.36 -17.84
C MET A 1 -8.56 -5.19 -17.19
N TRP A 2 -8.37 -4.19 -16.30
CA TRP A 2 -7.09 -3.84 -15.68
C TRP A 2 -6.30 -4.98 -15.01
N GLU A 3 -6.98 -5.95 -14.39
CA GLU A 3 -6.36 -7.10 -13.72
C GLU A 3 -5.57 -8.01 -14.68
N ARG A 4 -5.89 -8.02 -15.97
CA ARG A 4 -5.16 -8.79 -16.99
C ARG A 4 -3.96 -8.05 -17.60
N ILE A 5 -3.85 -6.74 -17.40
CA ILE A 5 -2.79 -5.91 -18.03
C ILE A 5 -1.53 -5.86 -17.16
N ARG A 6 -1.69 -5.70 -15.83
CA ARG A 6 -0.57 -5.60 -14.88
C ARG A 6 0.39 -6.81 -14.88
N PRO A 7 -0.07 -8.08 -14.98
CA PRO A 7 0.83 -9.24 -14.89
C PRO A 7 1.85 -9.33 -16.02
N HIS A 8 1.55 -8.84 -17.22
CA HIS A 8 2.39 -9.10 -18.39
C HIS A 8 3.77 -8.43 -18.29
N GLY A 9 3.82 -7.14 -17.93
CA GLY A 9 5.08 -6.40 -17.83
C GLY A 9 6.03 -6.96 -16.75
N ILE A 10 5.48 -7.32 -15.58
CA ILE A 10 6.27 -7.97 -14.52
C ILE A 10 6.71 -9.38 -14.90
N CYS A 11 5.87 -10.19 -15.55
CA CYS A 11 6.27 -11.52 -16.01
C CYS A 11 7.40 -11.48 -17.06
N THR A 12 7.40 -10.52 -17.97
CA THR A 12 8.53 -10.31 -18.91
C THR A 12 9.81 -9.98 -18.17
N ALA A 13 9.79 -8.97 -17.29
CA ALA A 13 10.96 -8.56 -16.52
C ALA A 13 11.49 -9.67 -15.58
N LEU A 14 10.61 -10.47 -14.98
CA LEU A 14 11.00 -11.67 -14.22
C LEU A 14 11.73 -12.68 -15.12
N THR A 15 11.20 -12.94 -16.32
CA THR A 15 11.78 -13.89 -17.28
C THR A 15 13.15 -13.45 -17.76
N GLU A 16 13.35 -12.16 -18.03
CA GLU A 16 14.64 -11.54 -18.41
C GLU A 16 15.77 -11.84 -17.41
N VAL A 17 15.46 -11.93 -16.11
CA VAL A 17 16.44 -12.27 -15.05
C VAL A 17 16.38 -13.73 -14.60
N GLY A 18 15.72 -14.62 -15.35
CA GLY A 18 15.62 -16.04 -15.03
C GLY A 18 14.77 -16.36 -13.79
N LEU A 19 13.63 -15.69 -13.66
CA LEU A 19 12.59 -15.95 -12.65
C LEU A 19 11.24 -16.18 -13.35
N LEU A 20 10.39 -17.02 -12.75
CA LEU A 20 9.04 -17.27 -13.24
C LEU A 20 8.04 -17.03 -12.11
N LEU A 21 6.92 -16.38 -12.45
CA LEU A 21 5.78 -16.27 -11.54
C LEU A 21 5.03 -17.60 -11.54
N SER A 22 5.06 -18.33 -10.42
CA SER A 22 4.26 -19.56 -10.28
C SER A 22 2.77 -19.22 -10.21
N ASP A 23 1.92 -20.02 -10.86
CA ASP A 23 0.47 -19.97 -10.62
C ASP A 23 0.22 -20.15 -9.12
N THR A 24 -0.37 -19.13 -8.51
CA THR A 24 -0.64 -19.14 -7.07
C THR A 24 -1.92 -19.92 -6.81
N THR A 25 -1.79 -21.23 -6.60
CA THR A 25 -2.86 -22.03 -6.00
C THR A 25 -3.26 -21.40 -4.66
N ALA A 26 -4.58 -21.21 -4.46
CA ALA A 26 -5.08 -20.77 -3.16
C ALA A 26 -4.69 -21.79 -2.08
N ALA A 27 -4.34 -21.31 -0.88
CA ALA A 27 -4.05 -22.19 0.24
C ALA A 27 -5.31 -23.03 0.60
N PRO A 28 -5.17 -24.31 0.99
CA PRO A 28 -6.31 -25.13 1.38
C PRO A 28 -7.16 -24.46 2.45
N ALA A 29 -8.49 -24.61 2.37
CA ALA A 29 -9.45 -23.87 3.19
C ALA A 29 -9.30 -24.06 4.72
N HIS A 30 -8.59 -25.11 5.14
CA HIS A 30 -8.33 -25.46 6.54
C HIS A 30 -6.88 -25.17 7.00
N SER A 31 -6.02 -24.62 6.14
CA SER A 31 -4.67 -24.20 6.52
C SER A 31 -4.70 -22.92 7.37
N PRO A 32 -3.76 -22.72 8.30
CA PRO A 32 -3.60 -21.44 8.99
C PRO A 32 -3.32 -20.31 7.97
N PRO A 33 -3.82 -19.08 8.19
CA PRO A 33 -3.59 -17.96 7.28
C PRO A 33 -2.10 -17.71 7.05
N SER A 34 -1.70 -17.64 5.78
CA SER A 34 -0.31 -17.42 5.36
C SER A 34 -0.25 -16.45 4.18
N LEU A 35 0.85 -15.70 4.09
CA LEU A 35 1.14 -14.83 2.94
C LEU A 35 1.39 -15.65 1.66
N ASN A 36 1.33 -15.02 0.49
CA ASN A 36 1.69 -15.67 -0.76
C ASN A 36 3.22 -15.77 -0.84
N LYS A 37 3.78 -16.82 -0.21
CA LYS A 37 5.23 -17.08 -0.15
C LYS A 37 5.89 -17.33 -1.51
N PRO A 38 5.25 -18.01 -2.49
CA PRO A 38 5.76 -18.07 -3.86
C PRO A 38 5.97 -16.67 -4.46
N LEU A 39 4.95 -15.81 -4.40
CA LEU A 39 5.03 -14.44 -4.92
C LEU A 39 6.07 -13.60 -4.16
N GLN A 40 6.04 -13.63 -2.81
CA GLN A 40 7.01 -12.94 -1.95
C GLN A 40 8.45 -13.30 -2.35
N ARG A 41 8.75 -14.60 -2.51
CA ARG A 41 10.08 -15.07 -2.90
C ARG A 41 10.49 -14.60 -4.29
N VAL A 42 9.60 -14.68 -5.28
CA VAL A 42 9.88 -14.30 -6.67
C VAL A 42 10.14 -12.80 -6.80
N LEU A 43 9.31 -11.95 -6.19
CA LEU A 43 9.52 -10.49 -6.19
C LEU A 43 10.82 -10.11 -5.45
N SER A 44 11.09 -10.72 -4.29
CA SER A 44 12.32 -10.46 -3.53
C SER A 44 13.58 -10.93 -4.25
N ALA A 45 13.51 -12.07 -4.95
CA ALA A 45 14.61 -12.53 -5.80
C ALA A 45 14.88 -11.58 -6.98
N TYR A 46 13.84 -11.00 -7.59
CA TYR A 46 13.98 -10.00 -8.65
C TYR A 46 14.71 -8.75 -8.14
N ILE A 47 14.28 -8.21 -6.99
CA ILE A 47 14.87 -7.01 -6.39
C ILE A 47 16.34 -7.25 -6.05
N ARG A 48 16.68 -8.38 -5.41
CA ARG A 48 18.09 -8.77 -5.14
C ARG A 48 18.93 -8.89 -6.41
N ARG A 49 18.39 -9.51 -7.48
CA ARG A 49 19.11 -9.69 -8.76
C ARG A 49 19.33 -8.40 -9.55
N THR A 50 18.41 -7.43 -9.44
CA THR A 50 18.42 -6.20 -10.26
C THR A 50 18.91 -4.96 -9.52
N GLN A 51 18.88 -4.95 -8.19
CA GLN A 51 19.07 -3.75 -7.35
C GLN A 51 18.16 -2.58 -7.79
N VAL A 52 16.97 -2.91 -8.32
CA VAL A 52 15.98 -1.92 -8.78
C VAL A 52 15.49 -1.05 -7.61
N SER A 53 15.36 0.26 -7.81
CA SER A 53 14.78 1.17 -6.81
C SER A 53 13.28 0.92 -6.62
N LEU A 54 12.75 1.22 -5.43
CA LEU A 54 11.34 0.99 -5.11
C LEU A 54 10.41 1.69 -6.10
N SER A 55 10.68 2.97 -6.42
CA SER A 55 9.90 3.74 -7.40
C SER A 55 9.82 3.03 -8.75
N ARG A 56 10.95 2.55 -9.27
CA ARG A 56 11.02 1.88 -10.58
C ARG A 56 10.36 0.49 -10.56
N PHE A 57 10.39 -0.20 -9.44
CA PHE A 57 9.68 -1.46 -9.26
C PHE A 57 8.15 -1.26 -9.20
N VAL A 58 7.68 -0.20 -8.53
CA VAL A 58 6.26 0.16 -8.47
C VAL A 58 5.74 0.64 -9.84
N GLU A 59 6.57 1.30 -10.66
CA GLU A 59 6.27 1.58 -12.08
C GLU A 59 6.09 0.29 -12.89
N LEU A 60 7.03 -0.65 -12.79
CA LEU A 60 7.00 -1.93 -13.51
C LEU A 60 5.70 -2.71 -13.20
N LEU A 61 5.33 -2.78 -11.91
CA LEU A 61 4.16 -3.51 -11.43
C LEU A 61 2.81 -2.87 -11.78
N ARG A 62 2.79 -1.56 -12.04
CA ARG A 62 1.60 -0.86 -12.54
C ARG A 62 1.45 -0.94 -14.06
N GLY A 63 2.53 -1.30 -14.76
CA GLY A 63 2.71 -1.00 -16.18
C GLY A 63 3.05 0.48 -16.39
N HIS A 64 3.78 0.80 -17.46
CA HIS A 64 4.15 2.19 -17.79
C HIS A 64 2.90 3.07 -17.84
N ALA A 65 2.83 4.07 -16.95
CA ALA A 65 1.58 4.70 -16.53
C ALA A 65 1.00 5.75 -17.50
N GLN A 66 1.22 5.61 -18.81
CA GLN A 66 0.76 6.56 -19.82
C GLN A 66 -0.78 6.68 -19.89
N VAL A 67 -1.52 5.62 -19.57
CA VAL A 67 -2.99 5.60 -19.72
C VAL A 67 -3.73 6.35 -18.59
N ILE A 68 -3.18 6.42 -17.38
CA ILE A 68 -3.86 7.05 -16.23
C ILE A 68 -3.63 8.58 -16.21
N ALA A 69 -2.52 9.05 -16.77
CA ALA A 69 -2.26 10.48 -17.01
C ALA A 69 -3.26 11.12 -18.00
N ILE A 70 -4.01 10.32 -18.77
CA ILE A 70 -5.05 10.76 -19.72
C ILE A 70 -6.41 10.94 -19.01
N LEU A 71 -6.63 10.27 -17.88
CA LEU A 71 -7.92 10.22 -17.16
C LEU A 71 -7.92 10.96 -15.82
N THR A 72 -6.82 11.61 -15.45
CA THR A 72 -6.73 12.50 -14.27
C THR A 72 -6.33 13.90 -14.72
N PRO A 73 -7.03 14.97 -14.29
CA PRO A 73 -6.62 16.33 -14.62
C PRO A 73 -5.17 16.58 -14.16
N SER A 74 -4.33 17.15 -15.04
CA SER A 74 -2.89 17.32 -14.78
C SER A 74 -2.59 18.15 -13.53
N SER A 75 -3.54 18.99 -13.11
CA SER A 75 -3.53 19.73 -11.85
C SER A 75 -3.56 18.82 -10.61
N LEU A 76 -4.29 17.70 -10.64
CA LEU A 76 -4.47 16.80 -9.49
C LEU A 76 -3.16 16.05 -9.19
N LEU A 77 -2.49 15.52 -10.22
CA LEU A 77 -1.12 15.00 -10.13
C LEU A 77 -0.14 16.05 -9.57
N ARG A 78 -0.25 17.31 -10.01
CA ARG A 78 0.64 18.40 -9.58
C ARG A 78 0.44 18.79 -8.10
N VAL A 79 -0.79 18.75 -7.58
CA VAL A 79 -1.08 18.98 -6.15
C VAL A 79 -0.40 17.92 -5.28
N LEU A 80 -0.51 16.63 -5.64
CA LEU A 80 0.09 15.54 -4.85
C LEU A 80 1.61 15.71 -4.68
N GLY A 81 2.29 16.27 -5.69
CA GLY A 81 3.72 16.61 -5.64
C GLY A 81 4.14 17.50 -4.47
N HIS A 82 3.23 18.33 -3.92
CA HIS A 82 3.55 19.25 -2.81
C HIS A 82 3.10 18.77 -1.41
N LEU A 83 2.26 17.73 -1.29
CA LEU A 83 1.63 17.33 -0.01
C LEU A 83 2.54 16.68 1.05
N CYS A 84 3.85 16.58 0.80
CA CYS A 84 4.83 16.16 1.79
C CYS A 84 6.02 17.11 1.73
N ARG A 85 6.36 17.77 2.85
CA ARG A 85 7.61 18.54 2.99
C ARG A 85 8.78 17.58 3.23
N SER A 86 8.97 16.61 2.32
CA SER A 86 9.98 15.55 2.38
C SER A 86 11.42 16.07 2.48
N GLN A 87 11.66 17.32 2.09
CA GLN A 87 12.94 18.03 2.31
C GLN A 87 13.35 18.12 3.79
N HIS A 88 12.42 17.93 4.73
CA HIS A 88 12.67 17.89 6.17
C HIS A 88 12.33 16.53 6.83
N TYR A 89 11.99 15.50 6.04
CA TYR A 89 11.78 14.15 6.60
C TYR A 89 13.13 13.53 6.96
N GLN A 90 13.55 13.68 8.22
CA GLN A 90 14.70 12.97 8.75
C GLN A 90 14.28 11.58 9.22
N ARG A 91 14.65 10.54 8.45
CA ARG A 91 14.42 9.13 8.81
C ARG A 91 14.95 8.87 10.23
N PRO A 92 14.14 8.32 11.15
CA PRO A 92 14.63 7.87 12.45
C PRO A 92 15.80 6.89 12.31
N LYS A 93 16.71 6.87 13.31
CA LYS A 93 17.77 5.84 13.38
C LYS A 93 17.14 4.43 13.35
N VAL A 94 17.92 3.44 12.91
CA VAL A 94 17.52 2.10 12.42
C VAL A 94 16.94 1.15 13.51
N VAL A 95 15.92 1.63 14.24
CA VAL A 95 15.09 0.85 15.17
C VAL A 95 13.67 0.97 14.66
N TYR A 96 13.26 0.00 13.85
CA TYR A 96 11.90 -0.08 13.32
C TYR A 96 10.91 -0.38 14.44
N PRO A 97 9.69 0.19 14.42
CA PRO A 97 8.69 -0.08 15.46
C PRO A 97 8.23 -1.54 15.44
N THR A 98 7.81 -2.02 16.61
CA THR A 98 7.02 -3.25 16.75
C THR A 98 5.56 -2.95 16.43
N ASN A 99 4.84 -3.94 15.87
CA ASN A 99 3.40 -3.80 15.64
C ASN A 99 2.64 -3.65 16.96
N HIS A 100 1.50 -2.95 16.92
CA HIS A 100 0.63 -2.77 18.08
C HIS A 100 0.15 -4.11 18.63
N LYS A 101 -0.13 -4.16 19.94
CA LYS A 101 -0.63 -5.39 20.59
C LYS A 101 -1.86 -5.97 19.89
N SER A 102 -2.78 -5.13 19.40
CA SER A 102 -3.95 -5.62 18.66
C SER A 102 -3.62 -6.37 17.36
N ALA A 103 -2.52 -6.02 16.69
CA ALA A 103 -1.98 -6.76 15.54
C ALA A 103 -1.17 -8.00 15.94
N ALA A 104 -0.47 -7.95 17.08
CA ALA A 104 0.30 -9.07 17.61
C ALA A 104 -0.62 -10.22 18.10
N ASP A 105 -1.70 -9.87 18.80
CA ASP A 105 -2.70 -10.79 19.34
C ASP A 105 -3.57 -11.37 18.21
N ARG A 106 -4.03 -10.54 17.27
CA ARG A 106 -4.93 -10.94 16.15
C ARG A 106 -4.17 -11.25 14.86
N TYR A 107 -2.97 -11.82 14.98
CA TYR A 107 -2.04 -12.02 13.87
C TYR A 107 -2.63 -12.81 12.68
N ALA A 108 -3.48 -13.80 12.96
CA ALA A 108 -4.18 -14.58 11.93
C ALA A 108 -5.17 -13.76 11.09
N VAL A 109 -5.78 -12.71 11.67
CA VAL A 109 -6.64 -11.76 10.94
C VAL A 109 -5.78 -10.83 10.09
N LEU A 110 -4.67 -10.33 10.65
CA LEU A 110 -3.71 -9.48 9.94
C LEU A 110 -3.16 -10.17 8.69
N VAL A 111 -2.59 -11.38 8.82
CA VAL A 111 -2.06 -12.15 7.69
C VAL A 111 -3.15 -12.47 6.67
N ARG A 112 -4.37 -12.83 7.10
CA ARG A 112 -5.51 -13.08 6.19
C ARG A 112 -5.92 -11.83 5.40
N ASN A 113 -5.76 -10.64 5.97
CA ASN A 113 -6.01 -9.37 5.28
C ASN A 113 -4.88 -9.03 4.32
N ILE A 114 -3.62 -9.02 4.76
CA ILE A 114 -2.46 -8.72 3.90
C ILE A 114 -2.39 -9.70 2.71
N ARG A 115 -2.68 -11.00 2.92
CA ARG A 115 -2.75 -12.00 1.85
C ARG A 115 -3.75 -11.63 0.74
N LYS A 116 -4.91 -11.06 1.09
CA LYS A 116 -5.92 -10.60 0.11
C LYS A 116 -5.47 -9.38 -0.68
N GLU A 117 -4.75 -8.47 -0.03
CA GLU A 117 -4.23 -7.27 -0.69
C GLU A 117 -2.99 -7.58 -1.56
N GLN A 118 -2.19 -8.58 -1.15
CA GLN A 118 -1.07 -9.13 -1.89
C GLN A 118 -1.52 -9.85 -3.17
N ASP A 119 -2.45 -10.80 -3.08
CA ASP A 119 -2.97 -11.54 -4.26
C ASP A 119 -3.71 -10.61 -5.25
N ARG A 120 -4.16 -9.43 -4.80
CA ARG A 120 -4.78 -8.39 -5.62
C ARG A 120 -3.81 -7.30 -6.09
N TRP A 121 -2.51 -7.45 -5.83
CA TRP A 121 -1.45 -6.51 -6.21
C TRP A 121 -1.68 -5.07 -5.71
N ARG A 122 -2.25 -4.91 -4.51
CA ARG A 122 -2.49 -3.61 -3.85
C ARG A 122 -1.49 -3.29 -2.75
N CYS A 123 -0.78 -4.30 -2.25
CA CYS A 123 0.47 -4.13 -1.51
C CYS A 123 1.57 -5.01 -2.11
N LEU A 124 2.80 -4.51 -2.08
CA LEU A 124 3.99 -5.35 -2.13
C LEU A 124 4.08 -6.16 -0.84
N VAL A 125 4.58 -7.38 -0.97
CA VAL A 125 5.03 -8.22 0.14
C VAL A 125 6.31 -8.87 -0.33
N VAL A 126 7.42 -8.49 0.29
CA VAL A 126 8.79 -8.91 -0.04
C VAL A 126 9.52 -9.31 1.25
N ASP A 127 10.70 -9.89 1.16
CA ASP A 127 11.49 -10.31 2.32
C ASP A 127 12.03 -9.10 3.12
N LEU A 128 12.33 -9.23 4.42
CA LEU A 128 12.74 -8.09 5.26
C LEU A 128 14.11 -7.50 4.92
N ASP A 129 15.04 -8.30 4.41
CA ASP A 129 16.38 -7.88 3.96
C ASP A 129 16.32 -6.93 2.74
N ILE A 130 15.17 -6.84 2.07
CA ILE A 130 14.95 -5.80 1.05
C ILE A 130 15.02 -4.37 1.65
N LEU A 131 14.90 -4.21 2.98
CA LEU A 131 15.19 -2.93 3.66
C LEU A 131 16.68 -2.51 3.60
N GLU A 132 17.58 -3.41 3.22
CA GLU A 132 19.00 -3.09 2.95
C GLU A 132 19.19 -2.52 1.53
N ILE A 133 18.33 -2.94 0.58
CA ILE A 133 18.30 -2.44 -0.81
C ILE A 133 17.46 -1.16 -0.93
N TRP A 134 16.39 -1.04 -0.13
CA TRP A 134 15.49 0.11 -0.07
C TRP A 134 15.54 0.82 1.30
N PRO A 135 16.68 1.43 1.68
CA PRO A 135 16.83 2.17 2.93
C PRO A 135 15.99 3.47 2.98
N GLU A 136 15.35 3.88 1.88
CA GLU A 136 14.36 4.96 1.87
C GLU A 136 13.05 4.60 2.58
N VAL A 137 12.77 3.30 2.80
CA VAL A 137 11.48 2.86 3.36
C VAL A 137 11.32 3.29 4.82
N HIS A 138 10.26 4.03 5.10
CA HIS A 138 9.71 4.27 6.42
C HIS A 138 8.90 3.05 6.87
N VAL A 139 8.95 2.73 8.16
CA VAL A 139 8.18 1.62 8.74
C VAL A 139 7.25 2.17 9.82
N SER A 140 5.94 2.09 9.55
CA SER A 140 4.88 2.29 10.54
C SER A 140 4.49 0.94 11.18
N PRO A 141 3.89 0.92 12.38
CA PRO A 141 3.37 -0.31 12.98
C PRO A 141 1.96 -0.63 12.48
N PHE A 142 1.67 -1.92 12.27
CA PHE A 142 0.31 -2.40 12.07
C PHE A 142 -0.50 -2.37 13.38
N GLY A 143 -1.80 -2.13 13.24
CA GLY A 143 -2.83 -2.49 14.22
C GLY A 143 -3.95 -3.30 13.57
N VAL A 144 -4.79 -3.94 14.39
CA VAL A 144 -6.06 -4.52 13.94
C VAL A 144 -7.19 -3.98 14.81
N VAL A 145 -8.28 -3.54 14.18
CA VAL A 145 -9.49 -3.02 14.84
C VAL A 145 -10.72 -3.81 14.40
N ASP A 146 -11.81 -3.72 15.16
CA ASP A 146 -13.02 -4.48 14.91
C ASP A 146 -13.79 -4.03 13.66
N LYS A 147 -14.66 -4.91 13.17
CA LYS A 147 -15.35 -4.75 11.88
C LYS A 147 -16.86 -4.82 12.07
N GLY A 148 -17.38 -3.90 12.89
CA GLY A 148 -18.76 -3.99 13.40
C GLY A 148 -18.91 -5.21 14.31
N ASP A 149 -20.10 -5.78 14.35
CA ASP A 149 -20.51 -6.86 15.27
C ASP A 149 -19.97 -8.26 14.89
N ALA A 150 -19.02 -8.32 13.95
CA ALA A 150 -18.37 -9.56 13.53
C ALA A 150 -17.24 -9.95 14.51
N ASP A 151 -17.20 -11.23 14.90
CA ASP A 151 -16.22 -11.81 15.85
C ASP A 151 -14.79 -11.24 15.67
N PRO A 152 -14.23 -10.57 16.70
CA PRO A 152 -12.88 -10.03 16.68
C PRO A 152 -11.75 -11.04 16.40
N GLN A 153 -11.94 -12.33 16.68
CA GLN A 153 -10.91 -13.36 16.52
C GLN A 153 -10.77 -13.84 15.08
N THR A 154 -11.88 -13.85 14.31
CA THR A 154 -11.88 -14.25 12.89
C THR A 154 -12.02 -13.07 11.92
N SER A 155 -12.50 -11.92 12.39
CA SER A 155 -12.77 -10.70 11.61
C SER A 155 -12.07 -9.48 12.20
N GLY A 156 -11.76 -8.50 11.34
CA GLY A 156 -11.12 -7.25 11.72
C GLY A 156 -10.60 -6.48 10.52
N ARG A 157 -10.39 -5.18 10.69
CA ARG A 157 -9.73 -4.29 9.72
C ARG A 157 -8.28 -4.11 10.14
N THR A 158 -7.35 -4.40 9.24
CA THR A 158 -5.96 -3.95 9.37
C THR A 158 -5.93 -2.42 9.30
N ILE A 159 -5.15 -1.80 10.16
CA ILE A 159 -4.83 -0.38 10.10
C ILE A 159 -3.31 -0.19 10.06
N HIS A 160 -2.89 0.82 9.33
CA HIS A 160 -1.52 1.32 9.31
C HIS A 160 -1.48 2.50 10.27
N ASP A 161 -0.66 2.48 11.33
CA ASP A 161 -0.60 3.61 12.26
C ASP A 161 0.37 4.69 11.76
N LEU A 162 -0.13 5.47 10.82
CA LEU A 162 0.62 6.54 10.17
C LEU A 162 0.78 7.79 11.05
N SER A 163 0.27 7.75 12.28
CA SER A 163 0.46 8.74 13.35
C SER A 163 1.47 8.31 14.42
N PHE A 164 2.11 7.15 14.27
CA PHE A 164 3.18 6.68 15.16
C PHE A 164 4.58 6.90 14.54
N SER A 165 5.61 7.31 15.28
CA SER A 165 5.57 7.88 16.65
C SER A 165 5.33 9.39 16.60
N THR A 166 4.64 9.95 17.59
CA THR A 166 4.25 11.37 17.61
C THR A 166 5.44 12.31 17.42
N GLY A 167 5.30 13.29 16.52
CA GLY A 167 6.38 14.20 16.10
C GLY A 167 7.40 13.58 15.14
N ARG A 168 7.17 12.35 14.66
CA ARG A 168 8.04 11.61 13.72
C ARG A 168 7.28 10.71 12.73
N SER A 169 5.95 10.74 12.75
CA SER A 169 5.10 9.90 11.91
C SER A 169 4.90 10.49 10.51
N ILE A 170 4.37 9.69 9.57
CA ILE A 170 4.04 10.20 8.23
C ILE A 170 3.05 11.38 8.34
N ASN A 171 2.07 11.28 9.25
CA ASN A 171 1.06 12.31 9.45
C ASN A 171 1.63 13.60 10.07
N ASP A 172 2.69 13.54 10.87
CA ASP A 172 3.41 14.73 11.37
C ASP A 172 4.20 15.45 10.26
N PHE A 173 4.73 14.71 9.28
CA PHE A 173 5.52 15.24 8.16
C PHE A 173 4.70 15.50 6.88
N THR A 174 3.38 15.27 6.92
CA THR A 174 2.48 15.56 5.80
C THR A 174 2.17 17.04 5.77
N ASP A 175 2.32 17.67 4.61
CA ASP A 175 1.98 19.09 4.44
C ASP A 175 0.47 19.22 4.30
N THR A 176 -0.20 19.56 5.41
CA THR A 176 -1.64 19.81 5.44
C THR A 176 -2.04 21.14 4.82
N ASP A 177 -1.12 22.09 4.73
CA ASP A 177 -1.38 23.47 4.32
C ASP A 177 -1.59 23.56 2.80
N ASN A 178 -0.96 22.64 2.06
CA ASN A 178 -1.09 22.48 0.61
C ASN A 178 -2.18 21.46 0.19
N ILE A 179 -2.90 20.83 1.12
CA ILE A 179 -4.02 19.95 0.79
C ILE A 179 -5.16 20.79 0.21
N CYS A 180 -5.53 20.52 -1.05
CA CYS A 180 -6.61 21.23 -1.74
C CYS A 180 -7.90 21.20 -0.91
N THR A 181 -8.39 22.38 -0.51
CA THR A 181 -9.57 22.54 0.34
C THR A 181 -10.81 22.01 -0.37
N SER A 182 -11.39 20.93 0.15
CA SER A 182 -12.60 20.33 -0.42
C SER A 182 -13.75 21.34 -0.42
N THR A 183 -14.32 21.62 -1.59
CA THR A 183 -15.56 22.40 -1.71
C THR A 183 -16.73 21.56 -1.23
N PHE A 184 -17.29 21.91 -0.07
CA PHE A 184 -18.44 21.21 0.49
C PHE A 184 -19.73 21.57 -0.26
N GLU A 185 -20.18 20.67 -1.13
CA GLU A 185 -21.54 20.73 -1.68
C GLU A 185 -22.58 20.34 -0.61
N ASN A 186 -23.84 20.71 -0.85
CA ASN A 186 -24.95 20.31 0.01
C ASN A 186 -25.11 18.78 0.00
N CYS A 187 -25.24 18.18 1.19
CA CYS A 187 -25.45 16.74 1.38
C CYS A 187 -26.55 16.16 0.49
N ASP A 188 -27.64 16.88 0.22
CA ASP A 188 -28.74 16.40 -0.61
C ASP A 188 -28.35 16.19 -2.08
N ILE A 189 -27.32 16.88 -2.57
CA ILE A 189 -26.76 16.71 -3.92
C ILE A 189 -25.86 15.46 -3.91
N ILE A 190 -24.93 15.40 -2.95
CA ILE A 190 -23.99 14.29 -2.77
C ILE A 190 -24.73 12.96 -2.57
N VAL A 191 -25.79 12.93 -1.75
CA VAL A 191 -26.63 11.75 -1.51
C VAL A 191 -27.35 11.30 -2.79
N ARG A 192 -27.92 12.23 -3.56
CA ARG A 192 -28.54 11.91 -4.85
C ARG A 192 -27.53 11.31 -5.82
N GLU A 193 -26.31 11.84 -5.88
CA GLU A 193 -25.30 11.37 -6.82
C GLU A 193 -24.68 10.03 -6.42
N ILE A 194 -24.43 9.79 -5.12
CA ILE A 194 -24.01 8.46 -4.60
C ILE A 194 -25.08 7.40 -4.92
N LEU A 195 -26.36 7.71 -4.69
CA LEU A 195 -27.47 6.82 -5.01
C LEU A 195 -27.62 6.57 -6.52
N ARG A 196 -27.27 7.56 -7.35
CA ARG A 196 -27.28 7.46 -8.82
C ARG A 196 -26.15 6.59 -9.35
N GLN A 197 -24.93 6.74 -8.83
CA GLN A 197 -23.73 6.11 -9.41
C GLN A 197 -23.44 4.70 -8.89
N LYS A 198 -23.85 4.35 -7.66
CA LYS A 198 -23.35 3.15 -6.93
C LYS A 198 -21.81 3.02 -6.98
N PRO A 199 -21.03 4.09 -6.68
CA PRO A 199 -19.62 4.14 -7.01
C PRO A 199 -18.80 3.17 -6.14
N GLU A 200 -17.95 2.34 -6.76
CA GLU A 200 -16.87 1.68 -6.04
C GLU A 200 -15.77 2.72 -5.75
N MET A 201 -15.60 3.11 -4.48
CA MET A 201 -14.50 3.99 -4.05
C MET A 201 -13.16 3.27 -4.18
N LEU A 202 -12.57 3.32 -5.38
CA LEU A 202 -11.23 2.84 -5.66
C LEU A 202 -10.20 3.92 -5.25
N PRO A 203 -9.19 3.59 -4.42
CA PRO A 203 -8.10 4.53 -4.12
C PRO A 203 -7.37 4.94 -5.40
N LEU A 204 -7.25 6.25 -5.65
CA LEU A 204 -6.48 6.73 -6.81
C LEU A 204 -5.00 6.31 -6.65
N PRO A 205 -4.33 5.88 -7.73
CA PRO A 205 -2.95 5.43 -7.67
C PRO A 205 -2.02 6.61 -7.43
N TYR A 206 -1.56 6.75 -6.19
CA TYR A 206 -0.58 7.77 -5.78
C TYR A 206 0.71 7.70 -6.61
N GLY A 207 1.44 8.81 -6.78
CA GLY A 207 2.74 8.84 -7.48
C GLY A 207 3.71 7.75 -7.00
N THR A 208 4.42 7.11 -7.94
CA THR A 208 5.32 5.96 -7.67
C THR A 208 6.39 6.30 -6.63
N GLU A 209 6.86 7.54 -6.65
CA GLU A 209 7.91 8.12 -5.80
C GLU A 209 7.68 7.97 -4.28
N ARG A 210 6.44 7.93 -3.79
CA ARG A 210 6.15 7.93 -2.33
C ARG A 210 5.66 6.59 -1.76
N ALA A 211 5.78 5.50 -2.52
CA ALA A 211 5.56 4.16 -1.96
C ALA A 211 6.45 3.88 -0.74
N HIS A 212 7.66 4.46 -0.69
CA HIS A 212 8.60 4.34 0.43
C HIS A 212 8.04 4.81 1.79
N LEU A 213 7.01 5.67 1.81
CA LEU A 213 6.42 6.13 3.07
C LEU A 213 5.59 5.04 3.76
N PHE A 214 4.94 4.14 3.00
CA PHE A 214 3.90 3.25 3.50
C PHE A 214 4.40 1.81 3.65
N GLY A 215 5.51 1.64 4.38
CA GLY A 215 6.06 0.34 4.75
C GLY A 215 5.62 -0.13 6.14
N GLU A 216 5.44 -1.44 6.29
CA GLU A 216 5.18 -2.12 7.57
C GLU A 216 5.88 -3.48 7.63
N ARG A 217 6.09 -4.05 8.82
CA ARG A 217 6.81 -5.33 8.99
C ARG A 217 5.96 -6.43 9.59
N LEU A 218 6.13 -7.65 9.10
CA LEU A 218 5.61 -8.90 9.65
C LEU A 218 6.80 -9.81 9.99
N GLU A 219 7.39 -9.59 11.16
CA GLU A 219 8.62 -10.26 11.61
C GLU A 219 8.48 -11.80 11.63
N LYS A 220 7.35 -12.32 12.14
CA LYS A 220 7.05 -13.77 12.20
C LYS A 220 6.98 -14.43 10.81
N ASP A 221 6.84 -13.63 9.76
CA ASP A 221 6.70 -14.06 8.36
C ASP A 221 7.95 -13.80 7.51
N ASN A 222 8.99 -13.16 8.06
CA ASN A 222 10.06 -12.51 7.31
C ASN A 222 9.52 -11.65 6.14
N ALA A 223 8.54 -10.79 6.38
CA ALA A 223 7.93 -9.98 5.32
C ALA A 223 7.95 -8.47 5.61
N LEU A 224 8.48 -7.70 4.66
CA LEU A 224 8.21 -6.29 4.47
C LEU A 224 6.94 -6.14 3.61
N VAL A 225 5.95 -5.42 4.12
CA VAL A 225 4.76 -5.00 3.37
C VAL A 225 4.97 -3.55 2.94
N ILE A 226 4.62 -3.20 1.71
CA ILE A 226 4.58 -1.79 1.25
C ILE A 226 3.26 -1.55 0.53
N ASN A 227 2.47 -0.59 0.99
CA ASN A 227 1.22 -0.22 0.31
C ASN A 227 1.52 0.54 -0.99
N THR A 228 0.98 0.09 -2.13
CA THR A 228 1.20 0.72 -3.44
C THR A 228 0.02 1.58 -3.90
N ALA A 229 -0.97 1.80 -3.03
CA ALA A 229 -2.09 2.70 -3.20
C ALA A 229 -2.15 3.74 -2.06
N ALA A 230 -3.02 4.75 -2.18
CA ALA A 230 -3.20 5.76 -1.12
C ALA A 230 -3.72 5.14 0.19
N ALA A 231 -2.88 5.17 1.23
CA ALA A 231 -3.16 4.51 2.50
C ALA A 231 -4.28 5.19 3.31
N PHE A 232 -5.21 4.39 3.84
CA PHE A 232 -6.29 4.87 4.68
C PHE A 232 -5.73 5.42 6.01
N ARG A 233 -6.27 6.57 6.47
CA ARG A 233 -5.76 7.38 7.61
C ARG A 233 -4.42 8.12 7.41
N TRP A 234 -3.89 8.19 6.19
CA TRP A 234 -2.88 9.20 5.86
C TRP A 234 -3.55 10.60 5.84
N SER A 235 -2.95 11.61 6.47
CA SER A 235 -3.50 12.98 6.52
C SER A 235 -3.78 13.56 5.11
N GLY A 236 -2.90 13.28 4.15
CA GLY A 236 -3.05 13.72 2.76
C GLY A 236 -4.12 12.96 1.97
N SER A 237 -4.67 11.85 2.50
CA SER A 237 -5.59 10.99 1.76
C SER A 237 -6.90 11.67 1.36
N ARG A 238 -7.29 12.74 2.07
CA ARG A 238 -8.48 13.56 1.75
C ARG A 238 -8.44 14.17 0.34
N ALA A 239 -7.25 14.43 -0.22
CA ALA A 239 -7.08 14.89 -1.60
C ALA A 239 -6.88 13.76 -2.63
N THR A 240 -6.87 12.48 -2.21
CA THR A 240 -6.61 11.32 -3.09
C THR A 240 -7.82 10.41 -3.34
N TYR A 241 -8.95 10.65 -2.66
CA TYR A 241 -10.19 9.93 -2.92
C TYR A 241 -11.13 10.78 -3.78
N GLY A 242 -11.02 10.63 -5.10
CA GLY A 242 -12.04 11.09 -6.04
C GLY A 242 -13.15 10.05 -6.18
N VAL A 243 -14.33 10.51 -6.60
CA VAL A 243 -15.37 9.64 -7.18
C VAL A 243 -15.06 9.49 -8.67
N ILE A 244 -15.34 8.32 -9.25
CA ILE A 244 -15.18 7.97 -10.67
C ILE A 244 -16.51 7.44 -11.19
#